data_AF-A0A1G9AAR6-F1
#
_entry.id   AF-A0A1G9AAR6-F1
#
_cell.length_a   1.000
_cell.length_b   1.000
_cell.length_c   1.000
_cell.angle_alpha   90.00
_cell.angle_beta   90.00
_cell.angle_gamma   90.00
#
_symmetry.space_group_name_H-M   'P 1'
#
loop_
_entity.id
_entity.type
_entity.pdbx_description
1 polymer ?
#
loop_
_entity_poly.entity_id
_entity_poly.type
_entity_poly.pdbx_seq_one_letter_code
_entity_poly.pdbx_strand_id
1 'polypeptide(L)' 'MSELNLTPNIPDPDDFYAELLAAHEGLTKAESDALNARLILILANHIGDRKLLSAAIEAARAAGQE' A
#
# COMPACT_ATOMS: atom_id res chain seq x y z
N MET A 1 -16.28 -13.67 3.49
CA MET A 1 -15.62 -12.41 3.91
C MET A 1 -14.15 -12.74 3.97
N SER A 2 -13.33 -12.10 3.14
CA SER A 2 -11.90 -12.40 3.07
C SER A 2 -11.18 -11.66 4.20
N GLU A 3 -10.26 -12.35 4.86
CA GLU A 3 -9.40 -11.76 5.90
C GLU A 3 -8.25 -10.98 5.24
N LEU A 4 -7.72 -9.98 5.96
CA LEU A 4 -6.57 -9.21 5.50
C LEU A 4 -5.34 -10.13 5.42
N ASN A 5 -4.71 -10.23 4.24
CA ASN A 5 -3.46 -10.95 4.08
C ASN A 5 -2.27 -10.00 4.32
N LEU A 6 -1.45 -10.31 5.32
CA LEU A 6 -0.23 -9.56 5.67
C LEU A 6 1.05 -10.23 5.15
N THR A 7 0.92 -11.35 4.44
CA THR A 7 2.04 -12.07 3.82
C THR A 7 2.17 -11.68 2.34
N PRO A 8 3.38 -11.77 1.76
CA PRO A 8 3.57 -11.54 0.32
C PRO A 8 2.62 -12.40 -0.51
N ASN A 9 1.78 -11.74 -1.30
CA ASN A 9 0.69 -12.38 -2.05
C ASN A 9 0.69 -12.02 -3.54
N ILE A 10 1.79 -11.44 -4.03
CA ILE A 10 2.00 -11.14 -5.44
C ILE A 10 3.10 -12.04 -6.01
N PRO A 11 2.97 -12.51 -7.25
CA PRO A 11 4.09 -13.07 -8.00
C PRO A 11 5.21 -12.03 -8.12
N ASP A 12 6.45 -12.48 -8.04
CA ASP A 12 7.66 -11.67 -8.26
C ASP A 12 7.66 -10.34 -7.48
N PRO A 13 7.63 -10.40 -6.12
CA PRO A 13 7.54 -9.21 -5.28
C PRO A 13 8.68 -8.20 -5.54
N ASP A 14 9.87 -8.69 -5.87
CA ASP A 14 11.05 -7.88 -6.13
C ASP A 14 10.85 -6.94 -7.34
N ASP A 15 10.24 -7.44 -8.42
CA ASP A 15 9.98 -6.65 -9.63
C ASP A 15 8.95 -5.54 -9.34
N PHE A 16 7.90 -5.85 -8.57
CA PHE A 16 6.94 -4.85 -8.14
C PHE A 16 7.57 -3.78 -7.22
N TYR A 17 8.44 -4.19 -6.30
CA TYR A 17 9.18 -3.24 -5.45
C TYR A 17 10.08 -2.32 -6.29
N ALA A 18 10.73 -2.83 -7.32
CA ALA A 18 11.53 -2.03 -8.24
C ALA A 18 10.67 -1.02 -9.02
N GLU A 19 9.50 -1.44 -9.52
CA GLU A 19 8.56 -0.55 -10.21
C GLU A 19 8.05 0.57 -9.28
N LEU A 20 7.70 0.21 -8.03
CA LEU A 20 7.25 1.19 -7.04
C LEU A 20 8.36 2.20 -6.72
N LEU A 21 9.61 1.75 -6.55
CA LEU A 21 10.73 2.65 -6.29
C LEU A 21 11.00 3.59 -7.47
N ALA A 22 10.97 3.05 -8.69
CA ALA A 22 11.13 3.83 -9.92
C ALA A 22 10.04 4.92 -10.05
N ALA A 23 8.81 4.64 -9.62
CA ALA A 23 7.72 5.62 -9.61
C ALA A 23 7.98 6.82 -8.69
N HIS A 24 8.87 6.68 -7.70
CA HIS A 24 9.28 7.75 -6.79
C HIS A 24 10.55 8.49 -7.23
N GLU A 25 11.28 8.01 -8.24
CA GLU A 25 12.51 8.65 -8.71
C GLU A 25 12.26 10.07 -9.21
N GLY A 26 13.10 11.01 -8.77
CA GLY A 26 12.99 12.42 -9.14
C GLY A 26 11.90 13.21 -8.41
N LEU A 27 11.08 12.56 -7.57
CA LEU A 27 10.06 13.24 -6.76
C LEU A 27 10.65 13.82 -5.47
N THR A 28 10.17 15.00 -5.09
CA THR A 28 10.37 15.51 -3.73
C THR A 28 9.59 14.66 -2.71
N LYS A 29 9.91 14.82 -1.43
CA LYS A 29 9.20 14.13 -0.35
C LYS A 29 7.68 14.38 -0.40
N ALA A 30 7.26 15.62 -0.64
CA ALA A 30 5.84 15.97 -0.71
C ALA A 30 5.14 15.33 -1.93
N GLU A 31 5.81 15.28 -3.08
CA GLU A 31 5.27 14.64 -4.28
C GLU A 31 5.20 13.12 -4.13
N SER A 32 6.20 12.52 -3.48
CA SER A 32 6.24 11.11 -3.11
C SER A 32 5.08 10.75 -2.17
N ASP A 33 4.83 11.56 -1.14
CA ASP A 33 3.70 11.37 -0.23
C ASP A 33 2.36 11.52 -0.95
N ALA A 34 2.24 12.47 -1.88
CA ALA A 34 1.06 12.64 -2.72
C ALA A 34 0.84 11.48 -3.71
N LEU A 35 1.91 10.88 -4.24
CA LEU A 35 1.83 9.65 -5.04
C LEU A 35 1.29 8.49 -4.19
N ASN A 36 1.85 8.27 -3.00
CA ASN A 36 1.41 7.23 -2.08
C ASN A 36 -0.07 7.39 -1.69
N ALA A 37 -0.52 8.60 -1.37
CA ALA A 37 -1.92 8.86 -1.05
C ALA A 37 -2.86 8.50 -2.22
N ARG A 38 -2.49 8.85 -3.46
CA ARG A 38 -3.27 8.49 -4.66
C ARG A 38 -3.29 6.98 -4.89
N LEU A 39 -2.14 6.31 -4.75
CA LEU A 39 -2.04 4.86 -4.90
C LEU A 39 -2.92 4.13 -3.88
N ILE A 40 -2.89 4.54 -2.60
CA ILE A 40 -3.74 3.98 -1.54
C ILE A 40 -5.23 4.10 -1.92
N LEU A 41 -5.67 5.26 -2.43
CA LEU A 41 -7.07 5.46 -2.83
C LEU A 41 -7.45 4.57 -4.03
N ILE A 42 -6.57 4.42 -5.01
CA ILE A 42 -6.80 3.54 -6.16
C ILE A 42 -6.95 2.09 -5.70
N LEU A 43 -6.05 1.61 -4.84
CA LEU A 43 -6.10 0.25 -4.29
C LEU A 43 -7.34 0.06 -3.40
N ALA A 44 -7.71 1.06 -2.61
CA ALA A 44 -8.91 1.01 -1.79
C ALA A 44 -10.19 0.85 -2.63
N ASN A 45 -10.26 1.56 -3.76
CA ASN A 45 -11.36 1.41 -4.71
C ASN A 45 -11.37 0.02 -5.37
N HIS A 46 -10.20 -0.54 -5.69
CA HIS A 46 -10.10 -1.88 -6.25
C HIS A 46 -10.52 -2.97 -5.24
N ILE A 47 -10.15 -2.82 -3.97
CA ILE A 47 -10.50 -3.75 -2.88
C ILE A 47 -12.00 -3.71 -2.57
N GLY A 48 -12.59 -2.51 -2.48
CA GLY A 48 -14.04 -2.33 -2.29
C GLY A 48 -14.64 -2.80 -0.95
N ASP A 49 -13.88 -3.50 -0.10
CA ASP A 49 -14.33 -4.02 1.20
C ASP A 49 -13.91 -3.11 2.36
N ARG A 50 -14.89 -2.42 2.96
CA ARG A 50 -14.68 -1.52 4.10
C ARG A 50 -14.04 -2.21 5.31
N LYS A 51 -14.38 -3.47 5.60
CA LYS A 51 -13.84 -4.18 6.77
C LYS A 51 -12.36 -4.49 6.57
N LEU A 52 -11.98 -4.92 5.36
CA LEU A 52 -10.59 -5.19 5.01
C LEU A 52 -9.75 -3.90 5.03
N LEU A 53 -10.30 -2.79 4.52
CA LEU A 53 -9.65 -1.48 4.59
C LEU A 53 -9.45 -0.99 6.03
N SER A 54 -10.45 -1.18 6.90
CA SER A 54 -10.31 -0.84 8.33
C SER A 54 -9.26 -1.70 9.02
N ALA A 55 -9.21 -3.01 8.75
CA ALA A 55 -8.18 -3.89 9.29
C ALA A 55 -6.77 -3.48 8.82
N ALA A 56 -6.62 -3.08 7.55
CA ALA A 56 -5.35 -2.62 7.00
C ALA A 56 -4.82 -1.35 7.69
N ILE A 57 -5.71 -0.41 8.02
CA ILE A 57 -5.34 0.80 8.77
C ILE A 57 -4.82 0.45 10.16
N GLU A 58 -5.50 -0.42 10.90
CA GLU A 58 -5.04 -0.83 12.24
C GLU A 58 -3.70 -1.58 12.17
N ALA A 59 -3.51 -2.46 11.20
CA ALA A 59 -2.24 -3.16 10.98
C ALA A 59 -1.09 -2.17 10.67
N ALA A 60 -1.32 -1.19 9.80
CA ALA A 60 -0.33 -0.17 9.46
C ALA A 60 0.02 0.72 10.67
N ARG A 61 -0.96 1.07 11.52
CA ARG A 61 -0.72 1.82 12.75
C ARG A 61 0.14 1.03 13.74
N ALA A 62 -0.09 -0.27 13.88
CA ALA A 62 0.69 -1.11 14.78
C ALA A 62 2.15 -1.28 14.33
N ALA A 63 2.39 -1.50 13.02
CA ALA A 63 3.74 -1.71 12.48
C ALA A 63 4.66 -0.49 12.60
N GLY A 64 4.11 0.73 12.69
CA GLY A 64 4.89 1.95 12.88
C GLY A 64 5.17 2.32 14.34
N GLN A 65 4.74 1.50 15.30
CA GLN A 65 4.90 1.75 16.75
C GLN A 65 6.02 0.93 17.40
N GLU A 66 6.84 0.22 16.61
CA GLU A 66 8.01 -0.54 17.07
C GLU A 66 9.33 0.23 16.94
#